data_AF-A0A136KG00-F1
#
_entry.id   AF-A0A136KG00-F1
#
_cell.length_a   1.000
_cell.length_b   1.000
_cell.length_c   1.000
_cell.angle_alpha   90.00
_cell.angle_beta   90.00
_cell.angle_gamma   90.00
#
_symmetry.space_group_name_H-M   'P 1'
#
loop_
_entity.id
_entity.type
_entity.pdbx_description
1 polymer ?
#
loop_
_entity_poly.entity_id
_entity_poly.type
_entity_poly.pdbx_seq_one_letter_code
_entity_poly.pdbx_strand_id
1 'polypeptide(L)'
;MKPMMTRDERKDMITKHYIKILGREPNQNDLNYFLNIGITEDQLIKKMIDSQEHADLVKARQEILKTKKKFNDQQTELIRLRNQTADQQRILDNMQQSINEKNLSLAEMQQKITEYQKINSDKTIVKQHDGVNPNYKGTFLDRLFRAFSDLFE
;
A
#
# COMPACT_ATOMS: atom_id res chain seq x y z
N MET A 1 -13.86 36.28 -59.10
CA MET A 1 -12.95 36.79 -58.05
C MET A 1 -13.63 36.59 -56.71
N LYS A 2 -12.97 35.96 -55.72
CA LYS A 2 -13.50 35.99 -54.34
C LYS A 2 -13.50 37.46 -53.88
N PRO A 3 -14.59 37.98 -53.30
CA PRO A 3 -14.61 39.34 -52.77
C PRO A 3 -13.48 39.48 -51.75
N MET A 4 -12.73 40.59 -51.82
CA MET A 4 -11.75 40.91 -50.79
C MET A 4 -12.50 41.08 -49.47
N MET A 5 -12.13 40.29 -48.46
CA MET A 5 -12.68 40.43 -47.13
C MET A 5 -12.47 41.86 -46.63
N THR A 6 -13.52 42.41 -46.04
CA THR A 6 -13.47 43.70 -45.35
C THR A 6 -12.49 43.65 -44.17
N ARG A 7 -12.13 44.81 -43.64
CA ARG A 7 -11.22 44.89 -42.49
C ARG A 7 -11.81 44.19 -41.26
N ASP A 8 -13.11 44.33 -41.04
CA ASP A 8 -13.81 43.74 -39.90
C ASP A 8 -13.92 42.22 -40.05
N GLU A 9 -14.28 41.72 -41.24
CA GLU A 9 -14.27 40.27 -41.52
C GLU A 9 -12.88 39.65 -41.32
N ARG A 10 -11.81 40.37 -41.69
CA ARG A 10 -10.43 39.90 -41.42
C ARG A 10 -10.10 39.89 -39.94
N LYS A 11 -10.56 40.88 -39.17
CA LYS A 11 -10.38 40.93 -37.72
C LYS A 11 -11.05 39.73 -37.05
N ASP A 12 -12.27 39.42 -37.47
CA ASP A 12 -13.02 38.26 -36.97
C ASP A 12 -12.35 36.94 -37.33
N MET A 13 -11.88 36.81 -38.58
CA MET A 13 -11.11 35.65 -39.02
C MET A 13 -9.84 35.46 -38.18
N ILE A 14 -9.07 36.52 -37.94
CA ILE A 14 -7.86 36.46 -37.12
C ILE A 14 -8.20 36.03 -35.70
N THR A 15 -9.20 36.66 -35.08
CA THR A 15 -9.63 36.39 -33.71
C THR A 15 -10.06 34.94 -33.54
N LYS A 16 -10.89 34.43 -34.46
CA LYS A 16 -11.37 33.06 -34.44
C LYS A 16 -10.22 32.04 -34.48
N HIS A 17 -9.23 32.26 -35.34
CA HIS A 17 -8.09 31.34 -35.45
C HIS A 17 -7.14 31.44 -34.27
N TYR A 18 -6.95 32.63 -33.70
CA TYR A 18 -6.15 32.82 -32.49
C TYR A 18 -6.71 32.00 -31.32
N ILE A 19 -8.01 32.11 -31.08
CA ILE A 19 -8.69 31.35 -30.02
C ILE A 19 -8.61 29.86 -30.32
N LYS A 20 -8.84 29.44 -31.57
CA LYS A 20 -8.87 28.03 -31.94
C LYS A 20 -7.50 27.35 -31.82
N ILE A 21 -6.42 28.04 -32.19
CA ILE A 21 -5.06 27.46 -32.27
C ILE A 21 -4.29 27.68 -30.97
N LEU A 22 -4.35 28.89 -30.41
CA LEU A 22 -3.56 29.30 -29.26
C LEU A 22 -4.37 29.37 -27.96
N GLY A 23 -5.70 29.22 -28.03
CA GLY A 23 -6.56 29.19 -26.85
C GLY A 23 -6.78 30.56 -26.19
N ARG A 24 -6.37 31.66 -26.82
CA ARG A 24 -6.55 33.02 -26.32
C ARG A 24 -6.97 33.99 -27.42
N GLU A 25 -7.49 35.14 -27.01
CA GLU A 25 -7.74 36.25 -27.94
C GLU A 25 -6.42 36.91 -28.38
N PRO A 26 -6.35 37.42 -29.63
CA PRO A 26 -5.23 38.23 -30.06
C PRO A 26 -5.23 39.55 -29.31
N ASN A 27 -4.05 40.03 -28.91
CA ASN A 27 -3.94 41.38 -28.38
C ASN A 27 -3.94 42.42 -29.53
N GLN A 28 -3.94 43.71 -29.18
CA GLN A 28 -3.96 44.78 -30.19
C GLN A 28 -2.74 44.75 -31.13
N ASN A 29 -1.57 44.33 -30.64
CA ASN A 29 -0.35 44.23 -31.45
C ASN A 29 -0.44 43.07 -32.45
N ASP A 30 -0.95 41.91 -32.01
CA ASP A 30 -1.20 40.74 -32.85
C ASP A 30 -2.16 41.11 -33.99
N LEU A 31 -3.28 41.75 -33.66
CA LEU A 31 -4.27 42.21 -34.63
C LEU A 31 -3.67 43.20 -35.62
N ASN A 32 -2.97 44.22 -35.12
CA ASN A 32 -2.36 45.24 -35.98
C ASN A 32 -1.33 44.64 -36.93
N TYR A 33 -0.50 43.69 -36.46
CA TYR A 33 0.48 43.01 -37.29
C TYR A 33 -0.19 42.29 -38.47
N PHE A 34 -1.17 41.42 -38.20
CA PHE A 34 -1.82 40.63 -39.25
C PHE A 34 -2.74 41.44 -40.17
N LEU A 35 -3.40 42.47 -39.65
CA LEU A 35 -4.24 43.36 -40.46
C LEU A 35 -3.43 44.21 -41.44
N ASN A 36 -2.22 44.66 -41.04
CA ASN A 36 -1.38 45.53 -41.86
C ASN A 36 -0.64 44.76 -42.96
N ILE A 37 -0.22 43.52 -42.72
CA ILE A 37 0.48 42.71 -43.72
C ILE A 37 -0.45 42.07 -44.77
N GLY A 38 -1.77 42.12 -44.56
CA GLY A 38 -2.75 41.59 -45.52
C GLY A 38 -2.65 40.07 -45.71
N ILE A 39 -2.56 39.33 -44.60
CA ILE A 39 -2.36 37.86 -44.62
C ILE A 39 -3.61 37.09 -45.08
N THR A 40 -3.42 35.98 -45.79
CA THR A 40 -4.51 35.02 -46.07
C THR A 40 -4.78 34.11 -44.87
N GLU A 41 -5.96 33.49 -44.83
CA GLU A 41 -6.32 32.55 -43.77
C GLU A 41 -5.30 31.39 -43.63
N ASP A 42 -4.91 30.77 -44.74
CA ASP A 42 -3.95 29.66 -44.72
C ASP A 42 -2.56 30.09 -44.20
N GLN A 43 -2.10 31.27 -44.60
CA GLN A 43 -0.83 31.82 -44.12
C GLN A 43 -0.89 32.15 -42.63
N LEU A 44 -2.04 32.65 -42.15
CA LEU A 44 -2.26 32.93 -40.75
C LEU A 44 -2.20 31.66 -39.91
N ILE A 45 -2.97 30.64 -40.31
CA ILE A 45 -2.98 29.33 -39.65
C ILE A 45 -1.57 28.76 -39.58
N LYS A 46 -0.85 28.77 -40.71
CA LYS A 46 0.53 28.27 -40.77
C LYS A 46 1.45 29.02 -39.79
N LYS A 47 1.41 30.36 -39.79
CA LYS A 47 2.22 31.17 -38.86
C LYS A 47 1.89 30.89 -37.39
N MET A 48 0.63 30.66 -37.05
CA MET A 48 0.24 30.33 -35.67
C MET A 48 0.72 28.95 -35.26
N ILE A 49 0.58 27.95 -36.13
CA ILE A 49 1.02 26.56 -35.85
C ILE A 49 2.55 26.48 -35.72
N ASP A 50 3.27 27.19 -36.59
CA ASP A 50 4.74 27.24 -36.60
C ASP A 50 5.30 28.17 -35.52
N SER A 51 4.45 28.87 -34.75
CA SER A 51 4.88 29.79 -33.70
C SER A 51 5.44 29.04 -32.49
N GLN A 52 6.40 29.68 -31.82
CA GLN A 52 6.93 29.17 -30.55
C GLN A 52 5.84 29.02 -29.49
N GLU A 53 4.85 29.93 -29.47
CA GLU A 53 3.73 29.88 -28.54
C GLU A 53 2.90 28.60 -28.70
N HIS A 54 2.60 28.20 -29.94
CA HIS A 54 1.90 26.94 -30.19
C HIS A 54 2.76 25.72 -29.79
N ALA A 55 4.06 25.75 -30.10
CA ALA A 55 4.97 24.68 -29.69
C ALA A 55 5.03 24.52 -28.16
N ASP A 56 5.09 25.63 -27.43
CA ASP A 56 5.07 25.66 -25.97
C ASP A 56 3.74 25.16 -25.41
N LEU A 57 2.61 25.54 -26.02
CA LEU A 57 1.27 25.06 -25.64
C LEU A 57 1.16 23.54 -25.80
N VAL A 58 1.62 23.00 -26.92
CA VAL A 58 1.64 21.54 -27.17
C VAL A 58 2.51 20.83 -26.14
N LYS A 59 3.70 21.36 -25.84
CA LYS A 59 4.60 20.80 -24.83
C LYS A 59 3.97 20.83 -23.43
N ALA A 60 3.40 21.96 -23.02
CA ALA A 60 2.70 22.10 -21.75
C ALA A 60 1.55 21.09 -21.62
N ARG A 61 0.78 20.89 -22.70
CA ARG A 61 -0.28 19.86 -22.73
C ARG A 61 0.28 18.46 -22.53
N GLN A 62 1.38 18.11 -23.19
CA GLN A 62 2.02 16.80 -23.00
C GLN A 62 2.51 16.60 -21.56
N GLU A 63 3.07 17.64 -20.94
CA GLU A 63 3.50 17.61 -19.54
C GLU A 63 2.31 17.43 -18.59
N ILE A 64 1.22 18.15 -18.80
CA ILE A 64 -0.02 17.98 -18.03
C ILE A 64 -0.55 16.55 -18.15
N LEU A 65 -0.56 15.98 -19.36
CA LEU A 65 -1.01 14.59 -19.56
C LEU A 65 -0.12 13.59 -18.82
N LYS A 66 1.21 13.77 -18.86
CA LYS A 66 2.16 12.94 -18.11
C LYS A 66 1.93 13.06 -16.60
N THR A 67 1.76 14.28 -16.10
CA THR A 67 1.50 14.54 -14.67
C THR A 67 0.17 13.96 -14.23
N LYS A 68 -0.89 14.11 -15.04
CA LYS A 68 -2.21 13.52 -14.77
C LYS A 68 -2.14 12.00 -14.70
N LYS A 69 -1.40 11.36 -15.61
CA LYS A 69 -1.18 9.91 -15.58
C LYS A 69 -0.49 9.50 -14.27
N LYS A 70 0.64 10.14 -13.94
CA LYS A 70 1.37 9.88 -12.68
C LYS A 70 0.48 10.06 -11.45
N PHE A 71 -0.34 11.10 -11.43
CA PHE A 71 -1.27 11.35 -10.33
C PHE A 71 -2.30 10.22 -10.20
N ASN A 72 -2.90 9.76 -11.29
CA ASN A 72 -3.84 8.64 -11.27
C ASN A 72 -3.19 7.33 -10.83
N ASP A 73 -1.97 7.06 -11.30
CA ASP A 73 -1.18 5.89 -10.90
C ASP A 73 -0.91 5.93 -9.38
N GLN A 74 -0.49 7.08 -8.85
CA GLN A 74 -0.27 7.31 -7.42
C GLN A 74 -1.56 7.18 -6.57
N GLN A 75 -2.70 7.68 -7.06
CA GLN A 75 -3.98 7.50 -6.38
C GLN A 75 -4.36 6.01 -6.27
N THR A 76 -4.11 5.25 -7.33
CA THR A 76 -4.36 3.80 -7.34
C THR A 76 -3.43 3.07 -6.36
N GLU A 77 -2.16 3.44 -6.34
CA GLU A 77 -1.16 2.94 -5.38
C GLU A 77 -1.58 3.21 -3.93
N LEU A 78 -2.06 4.43 -3.63
CA LEU A 78 -2.53 4.79 -2.29
C LEU A 78 -3.74 3.97 -1.85
N ILE A 79 -4.69 3.73 -2.74
CA ILE A 79 -5.85 2.87 -2.44
C ILE A 79 -5.37 1.44 -2.14
N ARG A 80 -4.46 0.91 -2.95
CA ARG A 80 -3.86 -0.43 -2.75
C ARG A 80 -3.17 -0.54 -1.39
N LEU A 81 -2.32 0.43 -1.05
CA LEU A 81 -1.60 0.46 0.22
C LEU A 81 -2.55 0.58 1.41
N ARG A 82 -3.59 1.42 1.33
CA ARG A 82 -4.61 1.51 2.39
C ARG A 82 -5.32 0.19 2.62
N ASN A 83 -5.71 -0.50 1.55
CA ASN A 83 -6.33 -1.82 1.66
C ASN A 83 -5.37 -2.83 2.29
N GLN A 84 -4.10 -2.85 1.86
CA GLN A 84 -3.08 -3.71 2.45
C GLN A 84 -2.88 -3.44 3.94
N THR A 85 -2.84 -2.18 4.37
CA THR A 85 -2.72 -1.82 5.79
C THR A 85 -3.96 -2.26 6.58
N ALA A 86 -5.17 -2.09 6.03
CA ALA A 86 -6.40 -2.57 6.66
C ALA A 86 -6.41 -4.09 6.81
N ASP A 87 -5.94 -4.83 5.80
CA ASP A 87 -5.81 -6.28 5.84
C ASP A 87 -4.79 -6.73 6.89
N GLN A 88 -3.63 -6.07 6.94
CA GLN A 88 -2.61 -6.33 7.94
C GLN A 88 -3.10 -6.07 9.36
N GLN A 89 -3.87 -5.00 9.58
CA GLN A 89 -4.46 -4.73 10.88
C GLN A 89 -5.40 -5.86 11.32
N ARG A 90 -6.26 -6.35 10.40
CA ARG A 90 -7.14 -7.49 10.70
C ARG A 90 -6.37 -8.76 11.03
N ILE A 91 -5.25 -9.02 10.35
CA ILE A 91 -4.38 -10.15 10.66
C ILE A 91 -3.82 -10.01 12.08
N LEU A 92 -3.34 -8.82 12.45
CA LEU A 92 -2.82 -8.56 13.79
C LEU A 92 -3.89 -8.76 14.87
N ASP A 93 -5.10 -8.26 14.63
CA ASP A 93 -6.22 -8.43 15.57
C ASP A 93 -6.56 -9.91 15.78
N ASN A 94 -6.63 -10.68 14.68
CA ASN A 94 -6.85 -12.14 14.74
C ASN A 94 -5.71 -12.87 15.45
N MET A 95 -4.45 -12.48 15.22
CA MET A 95 -3.29 -13.04 15.91
C MET A 95 -3.34 -12.73 17.41
N GLN A 96 -3.69 -11.50 17.78
CA GLN A 96 -3.83 -11.11 19.19
C GLN A 96 -4.91 -11.94 19.88
N GLN A 97 -6.06 -12.14 19.23
CA GLN A 97 -7.10 -13.00 19.75
C GLN A 97 -6.60 -14.44 19.95
N SER A 98 -5.93 -15.02 18.96
CA SER A 98 -5.38 -16.38 19.07
C SER A 98 -4.34 -16.52 20.19
N ILE A 99 -3.49 -15.50 20.39
CA ILE A 99 -2.53 -15.46 21.49
C ILE A 99 -3.25 -15.44 22.83
N ASN A 100 -4.29 -14.61 22.97
CA ASN A 100 -5.08 -14.52 24.20
C ASN A 100 -5.76 -15.86 24.54
N GLU A 101 -6.37 -16.51 23.54
CA GLU A 101 -6.99 -17.84 23.70
C GLU A 101 -5.97 -18.91 24.11
N LYS A 102 -4.79 -18.92 23.47
CA LYS A 102 -3.71 -19.85 23.81
C LYS A 102 -3.16 -19.60 25.22
N ASN A 103 -3.02 -18.34 25.62
CA ASN A 103 -2.58 -17.99 26.97
C ASN A 103 -3.58 -18.45 28.04
N LEU A 104 -4.88 -18.31 27.78
CA LEU A 104 -5.92 -18.83 28.66
C LEU A 104 -5.84 -20.35 28.79
N SER A 105 -5.75 -21.07 27.67
CA SER A 105 -5.61 -22.52 27.67
C SER A 105 -4.34 -23.01 28.37
N LEU A 106 -3.21 -22.31 28.20
CA LEU A 106 -1.97 -22.59 28.93
C LEU A 106 -2.14 -22.43 30.44
N ALA A 107 -2.85 -21.39 30.89
CA ALA A 107 -3.13 -21.19 32.31
C ALA A 107 -3.99 -22.33 32.88
N GLU A 108 -5.03 -22.76 32.16
CA GLU A 108 -5.86 -23.91 32.55
C GLU A 108 -5.04 -25.21 32.64
N MET A 109 -4.17 -25.45 31.66
CA MET A 109 -3.29 -26.63 31.67
C MET A 109 -2.30 -26.59 32.85
N GLN A 110 -1.73 -25.43 33.15
CA GLN A 110 -0.83 -25.27 34.30
C GLN A 110 -1.54 -25.53 35.63
N GLN A 111 -2.79 -25.08 35.77
CA GLN A 111 -3.62 -25.40 36.94
C GLN A 111 -3.82 -26.90 37.08
N LYS A 112 -4.26 -27.59 36.01
CA LYS A 112 -4.44 -29.05 36.01
C LYS A 112 -3.14 -29.79 36.36
N ILE A 113 -2.01 -29.40 35.78
CA ILE A 113 -0.69 -30.00 36.10
C ILE A 113 -0.39 -29.83 37.60
N THR A 114 -0.62 -28.65 38.14
CA THR A 114 -0.40 -28.36 39.57
C THR A 114 -1.31 -29.23 40.46
N GLU A 115 -2.57 -29.41 40.10
CA GLU A 115 -3.51 -30.29 40.80
C GLU A 115 -3.06 -31.76 40.77
N TYR A 116 -2.69 -32.27 39.59
CA TYR A 116 -2.16 -33.63 39.46
C TYR A 116 -0.88 -33.85 40.28
N GLN A 117 0.02 -32.86 40.32
CA GLN A 117 1.23 -32.92 41.13
C GLN A 117 0.92 -32.97 42.64
N LYS A 118 -0.06 -32.18 43.12
CA LYS A 118 -0.52 -32.23 44.52
C LYS A 118 -1.09 -33.60 44.88
N ILE A 119 -2.02 -34.12 44.07
CA ILE A 119 -2.66 -35.43 44.30
C ILE A 119 -1.62 -36.57 44.34
N ASN A 120 -0.61 -36.52 43.47
CA ASN A 120 0.45 -37.53 43.47
C ASN A 120 1.43 -37.38 44.64
N SER A 121 1.61 -36.16 45.17
CA SER A 121 2.41 -35.90 46.37
C SER A 121 1.71 -36.35 47.66
N ASP A 122 0.37 -36.29 47.71
CA ASP A 122 -0.40 -36.77 48.86
C ASP A 122 -0.49 -38.32 48.91
N LYS A 123 -0.49 -38.97 47.73
CA LYS A 123 -0.51 -40.45 47.65
C LYS A 123 0.80 -41.11 48.09
N THR A 124 1.92 -40.40 48.10
CA THR A 124 3.22 -40.93 48.57
C THR A 124 3.36 -40.90 50.10
N ILE A 125 2.49 -40.21 50.84
CA ILE A 125 2.55 -40.17 52.32
C ILE A 125 1.77 -41.34 52.98
N VAL A 126 0.83 -41.99 52.28
CA VAL A 126 -0.07 -43.00 52.87
C VAL A 126 0.36 -44.46 52.63
N LYS A 127 1.60 -44.72 52.17
CA LYS A 127 2.15 -46.09 52.12
C LYS A 127 3.40 -46.21 52.98
N GLN A 128 3.22 -46.25 54.30
CA GLN A 128 4.17 -46.87 55.22
C GLN A 128 3.51 -48.06 55.95
N HIS A 129 3.73 -49.24 55.38
CA HIS A 129 3.82 -50.60 55.95
C HIS A 129 3.84 -51.51 54.70
N ASP A 130 4.85 -52.34 54.41
CA ASP A 130 5.72 -53.15 55.24
C ASP A 130 7.09 -53.39 54.59
N GLY A 131 8.12 -53.44 55.46
CA GLY A 131 9.40 -54.17 55.39
C GLY A 131 10.17 -54.31 54.08
N VAL A 132 11.30 -53.59 53.96
CA VAL A 132 12.59 -54.16 53.48
C VAL A 132 13.78 -53.39 54.10
N ASN A 133 14.63 -54.15 54.82
CA ASN A 133 16.01 -53.94 55.32
C ASN A 133 16.61 -52.52 55.53
N PRO A 134 17.17 -52.22 56.72
CA PRO A 134 17.45 -50.85 57.16
C PRO A 134 18.80 -50.24 56.72
N ASN A 135 19.51 -50.78 55.72
CA ASN A 135 20.91 -50.36 55.50
C ASN A 135 21.34 -50.02 54.05
N TYR A 136 20.44 -49.44 53.25
CA TYR A 136 20.80 -48.94 51.90
C TYR A 136 20.68 -47.41 51.77
N LYS A 137 21.82 -46.72 51.66
CA LYS A 137 21.95 -45.25 51.49
C LYS A 137 22.18 -44.83 50.02
N GLY A 138 21.43 -45.39 49.08
CA GLY A 138 21.43 -44.94 47.67
C GLY A 138 20.29 -43.97 47.36
N THR A 139 20.50 -43.09 46.39
CA THR A 139 19.46 -42.16 45.91
C THR A 139 18.42 -42.87 45.05
N PHE A 140 17.29 -42.22 44.75
CA PHE A 140 16.19 -42.81 43.98
C PHE A 140 16.62 -43.39 42.63
N LEU A 141 17.61 -42.78 41.97
CA LEU A 141 18.19 -43.28 40.73
C LEU A 141 18.90 -44.63 40.94
N ASP A 142 19.62 -44.82 42.04
CA ASP A 142 20.30 -46.09 42.33
C ASP A 142 19.32 -47.26 42.54
N ARG A 143 18.15 -46.97 43.13
CA ARG A 143 17.08 -47.98 43.30
C ARG A 143 16.43 -48.37 41.97
N LEU A 144 16.28 -47.41 41.07
CA LEU A 144 15.78 -47.62 39.72
C LEU A 144 16.75 -48.47 38.89
N PHE A 145 18.04 -48.11 38.88
CA PHE A 145 19.04 -48.87 38.14
C PHE A 145 19.16 -50.32 38.61
N ARG A 146 19.02 -50.58 39.91
CA ARG A 146 19.07 -51.95 40.44
C ARG A 146 17.87 -52.80 40.01
N ALA A 147 16.66 -52.24 40.08
CA ALA A 147 15.46 -52.94 39.62
C ALA A 147 15.47 -53.25 38.11
N PHE A 148 16.13 -52.39 37.31
CA PHE A 148 16.36 -52.65 35.90
C PHE A 148 17.47 -53.68 35.66
N SER A 149 18.53 -53.68 36.47
CA SER A 149 19.62 -54.66 36.39
C SER A 149 19.14 -56.08 36.72
N ASP A 150 18.33 -56.25 37.77
CA ASP A 150 17.78 -57.56 38.18
C ASP A 150 16.77 -58.15 37.17
N LEU A 151 16.35 -57.37 36.16
CA LEU A 151 15.40 -57.80 35.12
C LEU A 151 16.11 -58.32 33.85
N PHE A 152 17.41 -58.09 33.71
CA PHE A 152 18.22 -58.46 32.55
C PHE A 152 19.30 -59.51 32.84
N GLU A 153 19.26 -60.12 34.03
CA GLU A 153 20.03 -61.32 34.41
C GLU A 153 19.09 -62.53 34.52
#